data_AF-A0A2A2DR58-F1
#
_entry.id   AF-A0A2A2DR58-F1
#
_cell.length_a   1.000
_cell.length_b   1.000
_cell.length_c   1.000
_cell.angle_alpha   90.00
_cell.angle_beta   90.00
_cell.angle_gamma   90.00
#
_symmetry.space_group_name_H-M   'P 1'
#
loop_
_entity.id
_entity.type
_entity.pdbx_description
1 polymer ?
#
loop_
_entity_poly.entity_id
_entity_poly.type
_entity_poly.pdbx_seq_one_letter_code
_entity_poly.pdbx_strand_id
1 'polypeptide(L)' 'MLGDHSELLQHLNTARKHADQAETQNNPALYREAIDELVVAVELLARNTPELEGEIRKAASEPELPAFK' A
#
# COMPACT_ATOMS: atom_id res chain seq x y z
N MET A 1 3.60 -16.05 18.21
CA MET A 1 4.17 -16.44 16.90
C MET A 1 4.36 -15.13 16.15
N LEU A 2 5.59 -14.81 15.71
CA LEU A 2 5.78 -13.73 14.74
C LEU A 2 4.89 -14.08 13.55
N GLY A 3 3.88 -13.26 13.27
CA GLY A 3 2.91 -13.50 12.21
C GLY A 3 3.64 -13.73 10.90
N ASP A 4 3.08 -14.57 10.03
CA ASP A 4 3.69 -14.90 8.76
C ASP A 4 3.75 -13.65 7.86
N HIS A 5 4.80 -12.86 8.00
CA HIS A 5 5.03 -11.63 7.23
C HIS A 5 5.48 -11.92 5.79
N SER A 6 5.53 -13.20 5.38
CA SER A 6 5.94 -13.58 4.02
C SER A 6 5.05 -12.97 2.95
N GLU A 7 3.74 -12.91 3.18
CA GLU A 7 2.76 -12.31 2.26
C GLU A 7 2.96 -10.80 2.14
N LEU A 8 3.17 -10.09 3.26
CA LEU A 8 3.50 -8.66 3.26
C LEU A 8 4.80 -8.40 2.46
N LEU A 9 5.85 -9.19 2.71
CA LEU A 9 7.11 -9.06 1.99
C LEU A 9 6.97 -9.36 0.49
N GLN A 10 6.08 -10.28 0.12
CA GLN A 10 5.78 -10.57 -1.28
C GLN A 10 5.17 -9.34 -1.96
N HIS A 11 4.12 -8.75 -1.40
CA HIS A 11 3.47 -7.56 -1.94
C HIS A 11 4.44 -6.37 -2.07
N LEU A 12 5.28 -6.12 -1.05
CA LEU A 12 6.30 -5.07 -1.12
C LEU A 12 7.32 -5.31 -2.25
N ASN A 13 7.74 -6.56 -2.45
CA ASN A 13 8.67 -6.89 -3.53
C ASN A 13 8.01 -6.78 -4.92
N THR A 14 6.75 -7.13 -5.05
CA THR A 14 5.98 -6.97 -6.30
C THR A 14 5.78 -5.49 -6.61
N ALA A 15 5.39 -4.68 -5.62
CA ALA A 15 5.27 -3.23 -5.76
C ALA A 15 6.55 -2.59 -6.30
N ARG A 16 7.71 -2.95 -5.72
CA ARG A 16 9.01 -2.46 -6.17
C ARG A 16 9.28 -2.84 -7.63
N LYS A 17 9.00 -4.08 -8.02
CA LYS A 17 9.17 -4.54 -9.42
C LYS A 17 8.30 -3.75 -10.39
N HIS A 18 7.03 -3.50 -10.04
CA HIS A 18 6.14 -2.72 -10.89
C HIS A 18 6.62 -1.28 -11.05
N ALA A 19 7.12 -0.65 -9.98
CA ALA A 19 7.70 0.70 -10.04
C ALA A 19 8.97 0.73 -10.91
N ASP A 20 9.91 -0.20 -10.71
CA ASP A 20 11.13 -0.32 -11.51
C ASP A 20 10.79 -0.56 -13.00
N GLN A 21 9.77 -1.36 -13.28
CA GLN A 21 9.29 -1.60 -14.64
C GLN A 21 8.61 -0.38 -15.25
N ALA A 22 7.84 0.38 -14.46
CA ALA A 22 7.20 1.61 -14.90
C ALA A 22 8.25 2.62 -15.40
N GLU A 23 9.35 2.78 -14.64
CA GLU A 23 10.48 3.62 -15.00
C GLU A 23 11.20 3.10 -16.25
N THR A 24 11.64 1.83 -16.22
CA THR A 24 12.49 1.27 -17.28
C THR A 24 11.77 1.09 -18.61
N GLN A 25 10.46 0.84 -18.60
CA GLN A 25 9.64 0.64 -19.81
C GLN A 25 8.90 1.92 -20.22
N ASN A 26 9.06 3.03 -19.47
CA ASN A 26 8.30 4.26 -19.65
C ASN A 26 6.77 4.01 -19.71
N ASN A 27 6.29 3.12 -18.84
CA ASN A 27 4.89 2.71 -18.78
C ASN A 27 4.26 3.16 -17.46
N PRO A 28 3.61 4.34 -17.42
CA PRO A 28 3.08 4.89 -16.19
C PRO A 28 1.91 4.09 -15.59
N ALA A 29 1.28 3.20 -16.35
CA ALA A 29 0.21 2.34 -15.82
C ALA A 29 0.73 1.39 -14.73
N LEU A 30 2.00 0.97 -14.82
CA LEU A 30 2.63 0.08 -13.84
C LEU A 30 2.85 0.74 -12.48
N TYR A 31 2.92 2.09 -12.40
CA TYR A 31 2.92 2.76 -11.09
C TYR A 31 1.62 2.55 -10.33
N ARG A 32 0.49 2.43 -11.04
CA ARG A 32 -0.79 2.14 -10.40
C ARG A 32 -0.79 0.75 -9.79
N GLU A 33 -0.28 -0.24 -10.52
CA GLU A 33 -0.11 -1.61 -10.02
C GLU A 33 0.88 -1.65 -8.85
N ALA A 34 1.94 -0.83 -8.87
CA ALA A 34 2.86 -0.70 -7.73
C ALA A 34 2.16 -0.14 -6.48
N ILE A 35 1.32 0.88 -6.65
CA ILE A 35 0.54 1.49 -5.56
C ILE A 35 -0.48 0.50 -5.00
N ASP A 36 -1.19 -0.24 -5.86
CA ASP A 36 -2.18 -1.22 -5.42
C ASP A 36 -1.53 -2.32 -4.55
N GLU A 37 -0.35 -2.82 -4.95
CA GLU A 37 0.44 -3.78 -4.15
C GLU A 37 0.90 -3.20 -2.81
N LEU A 38 1.28 -1.91 -2.76
CA LEU A 38 1.60 -1.22 -1.50
C LEU A 38 0.39 -1.10 -0.58
N VAL A 39 -0.79 -0.78 -1.11
CA VAL A 39 -2.03 -0.70 -0.33
C VAL A 39 -2.32 -2.05 0.33
N VAL A 40 -2.23 -3.16 -0.42
CA VAL A 40 -2.42 -4.50 0.13
C VAL A 40 -1.41 -4.80 1.24
N ALA A 41 -0.12 -4.47 1.04
CA ALA A 41 0.90 -4.67 2.07
C ALA A 41 0.60 -3.89 3.36
N VAL A 42 0.11 -2.64 3.25
CA VAL A 42 -0.29 -1.81 4.38
C VAL A 42 -1.53 -2.39 5.09
N GLU A 43 -2.52 -2.88 4.36
CA GLU A 43 -3.68 -3.54 4.94
C GLU A 43 -3.31 -4.81 5.70
N LEU A 44 -2.39 -5.62 5.16
CA LEU A 44 -1.86 -6.80 5.85
C LEU A 44 -1.09 -6.41 7.12
N LEU A 45 -0.31 -5.32 7.08
CA LEU A 45 0.37 -4.80 8.27
C LEU A 45 -0.63 -4.35 9.34
N ALA A 46 -1.69 -3.66 8.93
CA ALA A 46 -2.77 -3.19 9.79
C ALA A 46 -3.48 -4.31 10.51
N ARG A 47 -3.85 -5.38 9.79
CA ARG A 47 -4.50 -6.56 10.37
C ARG A 47 -3.63 -7.27 11.40
N ASN A 48 -2.31 -7.20 11.22
CA ASN A 48 -1.34 -7.80 12.13
C ASN A 48 -0.95 -6.88 13.31
N THR A 49 -1.42 -5.63 13.31
CA THR A 49 -1.12 -4.62 14.34
C THR A 49 -2.43 -3.97 14.80
N PRO A 50 -3.06 -4.46 15.89
CA PRO A 50 -4.40 -4.03 16.33
C PRO A 50 -4.54 -2.51 16.51
N GLU A 51 -3.47 -1.85 16.92
CA GLU A 51 -3.42 -0.39 17.11
C GLU A 51 -3.49 0.37 15.78
N LEU A 52 -2.94 -0.19 14.69
CA LEU A 52 -2.85 0.45 13.38
C LEU A 52 -4.17 0.37 12.59
N GLU A 53 -4.97 -0.67 12.80
CA GLU A 53 -6.27 -0.84 12.13
C GLU A 53 -7.25 0.31 12.45
N GLY A 54 -7.23 0.82 13.69
CA GLY A 54 -8.04 1.96 14.11
C GLY A 54 -7.62 3.28 13.46
N GLU A 55 -6.31 3.50 13.30
CA GLU A 55 -5.75 4.70 12.66
C GLU A 55 -6.01 4.73 11.15
N ILE A 56 -5.90 3.59 10.46
CA ILE A 56 -6.18 3.47 9.03
C ILE A 56 -7.67 3.71 8.72
N ARG A 57 -8.57 3.12 9.51
CA ARG A 57 -10.02 3.35 9.34
C ARG A 57 -10.38 4.82 9.54
N LYS A 58 -9.74 5.48 10.52
CA LYS A 58 -9.93 6.91 10.76
C LYS A 58 -9.47 7.73 9.56
N ALA A 59 -8.27 7.49 9.06
CA ALA A 59 -7.72 8.19 7.89
C ALA A 59 -8.56 7.96 6.61
N ALA A 60 -9.07 6.75 6.38
CA ALA A 60 -9.92 6.43 5.24
C ALA A 60 -11.34 7.02 5.33
N SER A 61 -11.79 7.38 6.54
CA SER A 61 -13.09 8.02 6.79
C SER A 61 -13.03 9.55 6.82
N GLU A 62 -11.84 10.13 6.79
CA GLU A 62 -11.67 11.58 6.70
C GLU A 62 -11.87 12.03 5.24
N PRO A 63 -12.85 12.91 4.95
CA PRO A 63 -13.07 13.41 3.60
C PRO A 63 -11.84 14.21 3.15
N GLU A 64 -11.34 13.91 1.94
CA GLU A 64 -10.18 14.56 1.35
C GLU A 64 -10.27 16.10 1.45
N LEU A 65 -9.20 16.69 2.00
CA LEU A 65 -8.73 18.08 2.05
C LEU A 65 -9.73 19.24 1.85
N PRO A 66 -9.59 20.34 2.62
CA PRO A 66 -10.49 21.49 2.51
C PRO A 66 -10.47 22.05 1.08
N ALA A 67 -11.66 22.23 0.52
CA ALA A 67 -11.84 22.93 -0.75
C ALA A 67 -11.08 24.27 -0.70
N PHE A 68 -10.00 24.37 -1.47
CA PHE A 68 -9.30 25.63 -1.66
C PHE A 68 -10.28 26.61 -2.32
N LYS A 69 -10.59 27.71 -1.62
CA LYS A 69 -11.41 28.82 -2.11
C LYS A 69 -10.60 29.76 -2.99
#